data_AF-A0A838RMC0-F1
#
_entry.id   AF-A0A838RMC0-F1
#
_cell.length_a   1.000
_cell.length_b   1.000
_cell.length_c   1.000
_cell.angle_alpha   90.00
_cell.angle_beta   90.00
_cell.angle_gamma   90.00
#
_symmetry.space_group_name_H-M   'P 1'
#
loop_
_entity.id
_entity.type
_entity.pdbx_description
1 polymer ?
#
loop_
_entity_poly.entity_id
_entity_poly.type
_entity_poly.pdbx_seq_one_letter_code
_entity_poly.pdbx_strand_id
1 'polypeptide(L)'
;MKTPDTLVARWLTAALEEYLDDLAALVNRDCGTAYKAGVDAVANWVEARMAALGAIVERRGHEQYGDMLLARWPGQGKGRILLSGHMDTVYPIGTAEQRPMRRAD
;
A
#
# COMPACT_ATOMS: atom_id res chain seq x y z
N MET A 1 -18.23 25.14 12.96
CA MET A 1 -17.46 24.07 12.28
C MET A 1 -15.99 24.45 12.41
N LYS A 2 -15.19 23.69 13.17
CA LYS A 2 -13.75 23.99 13.29
C LYS A 2 -13.14 23.76 11.92
N THR A 3 -12.54 24.80 11.33
CA THR A 3 -11.66 24.67 10.17
C THR A 3 -10.59 23.62 10.53
N PRO A 4 -10.29 22.63 9.68
CA PRO A 4 -9.19 21.71 9.96
C PRO A 4 -7.87 22.46 9.75
N ASP A 5 -7.50 23.28 10.73
CA ASP A 5 -6.16 23.81 10.86
C ASP A 5 -5.34 22.81 11.68
N THR A 6 -5.15 21.62 11.09
CA THR A 6 -4.30 20.60 11.66
C THR A 6 -3.03 20.57 10.83
N LEU A 7 -1.88 20.64 11.49
CA LEU A 7 -0.56 20.39 10.89
C LEU A 7 -0.58 19.17 9.95
N VAL A 8 -1.36 18.15 10.31
CA VAL A 8 -1.62 16.94 9.51
C VAL A 8 -2.27 17.26 8.17
N ALA A 9 -3.34 18.07 8.13
CA ALA A 9 -3.99 18.43 6.86
C ALA A 9 -3.03 19.19 5.93
N ARG A 10 -2.24 20.14 6.47
CA ARG A 10 -1.21 20.85 5.70
C ARG A 10 -0.13 19.90 5.17
N TRP A 11 0.32 18.96 6.01
CA TRP A 11 1.30 17.95 5.61
C TRP A 11 0.75 17.02 4.53
N LEU A 12 -0.49 16.53 4.66
CA LEU A 12 -1.15 15.68 3.67
C LEU A 12 -1.29 16.40 2.32
N THR A 13 -1.68 17.68 2.32
CA THR A 13 -1.72 18.48 1.09
C THR A 13 -0.35 18.61 0.44
N ALA A 14 0.71 18.83 1.23
CA ALA A 14 2.06 18.92 0.71
C ALA A 14 2.60 17.56 0.20
N ALA A 15 2.12 16.45 0.76
CA ALA A 15 2.50 15.09 0.38
C ALA A 15 1.66 14.50 -0.77
N LEU A 16 0.71 15.26 -1.33
CA LEU A 16 -0.25 14.75 -2.32
C LEU A 16 0.45 14.14 -3.54
N GLU A 17 1.46 14.82 -4.09
CA GLU A 17 2.13 14.32 -5.30
C GLU A 17 2.93 13.04 -5.02
N GLU A 18 3.63 12.94 -3.88
CA GLU A 18 4.30 11.69 -3.47
C GLU A 18 3.29 10.55 -3.27
N TYR A 19 2.13 10.85 -2.66
CA TYR A 19 1.06 9.87 -2.50
C TYR A 19 0.51 9.39 -3.86
N LEU A 20 0.36 10.29 -4.83
CA LEU A 20 -0.10 9.93 -6.17
C LEU A 20 0.93 9.09 -6.92
N ASP A 21 2.22 9.36 -6.76
CA ASP A 21 3.30 8.55 -7.34
C ASP A 21 3.30 7.13 -6.74
N ASP A 22 3.18 7.02 -5.42
CA ASP A 22 3.00 5.75 -4.72
C ASP A 22 1.77 4.99 -5.21
N LEU A 23 0.64 5.69 -5.31
CA LEU A 23 -0.60 5.12 -5.79
C LEU A 23 -0.46 4.64 -7.25
N ALA A 24 0.22 5.40 -8.10
CA ALA A 24 0.47 5.03 -9.49
C ALA A 24 1.38 3.78 -9.59
N ALA A 25 2.39 3.66 -8.72
CA ALA A 25 3.26 2.48 -8.67
C ALA A 25 2.49 1.19 -8.32
N LEU A 26 1.42 1.32 -7.53
CA LEU A 26 0.55 0.20 -7.16
C LEU A 26 -0.56 -0.06 -8.19
N VAL A 27 -1.30 0.97 -8.59
CA VAL A 27 -2.49 0.86 -9.45
C VAL A 27 -2.13 0.40 -10.86
N ASN A 28 -0.97 0.82 -11.38
CA ASN A 28 -0.52 0.45 -12.72
C ASN A 28 0.11 -0.95 -12.78
N ARG A 29 -0.21 -1.83 -11.82
CA ARG A 29 0.29 -3.20 -11.81
C ARG A 29 -0.84 -4.20 -11.56
N ASP A 30 -0.90 -5.23 -12.41
CA ASP A 30 -1.86 -6.29 -12.22
C ASP A 30 -1.50 -7.15 -11.00
N CYS A 31 -2.42 -7.23 -10.05
CA CYS A 31 -2.29 -8.05 -8.85
C CYS A 31 -3.61 -8.76 -8.51
N GLY A 32 -4.27 -9.35 -9.51
CA GLY A 32 -5.47 -10.15 -9.27
C GLY A 32 -5.23 -11.25 -8.23
N THR A 33 -6.22 -11.62 -7.41
CA THR A 33 -6.10 -12.60 -6.30
C THR A 33 -5.38 -13.89 -6.70
N ALA A 34 -5.73 -14.47 -7.86
CA ALA A 34 -5.14 -15.70 -8.36
C ALA A 34 -3.78 -15.52 -9.09
N TYR A 35 -3.37 -14.27 -9.34
CA TYR A 35 -2.10 -13.95 -9.96
C TYR A 35 -1.03 -13.68 -8.90
N LYS A 36 -0.54 -14.77 -8.30
CA LYS A 36 0.45 -14.73 -7.21
C LYS A 36 1.65 -13.83 -7.51
N ALA A 37 2.28 -13.96 -8.68
CA ALA A 37 3.44 -13.13 -9.04
C ALA A 37 3.11 -11.63 -9.04
N GLY A 38 1.89 -11.27 -9.45
CA GLY A 38 1.38 -9.90 -9.34
C GLY A 38 1.28 -9.45 -7.89
N VAL A 39 0.62 -10.23 -7.04
CA VAL A 39 0.48 -9.90 -5.61
C VAL A 39 1.83 -9.86 -4.89
N ASP A 40 2.74 -10.80 -5.15
CA ASP A 40 4.06 -10.87 -4.52
C ASP A 40 4.93 -9.67 -4.84
N ALA A 41 4.85 -9.13 -6.06
CA ALA A 41 5.54 -7.88 -6.36
C ALA A 41 4.86 -6.65 -5.73
N VAL A 42 3.60 -6.75 -5.25
CA VAL A 42 2.95 -5.66 -4.48
C VAL A 42 3.53 -5.76 -3.09
N ALA A 43 3.60 -6.98 -2.55
CA ALA A 43 4.25 -7.27 -1.29
C ALA A 43 5.70 -6.77 -1.27
N ASN A 44 6.47 -6.95 -2.34
CA ASN A 44 7.84 -6.41 -2.42
C ASN A 44 7.87 -4.89 -2.25
N TRP A 45 6.98 -4.19 -2.96
CA TRP A 45 6.91 -2.73 -2.89
C TRP A 45 6.45 -2.25 -1.50
N VAL A 46 5.41 -2.88 -0.94
CA VAL A 46 4.85 -2.54 0.37
C VAL A 46 5.85 -2.84 1.49
N GLU A 47 6.52 -3.98 1.44
CA GLU A 47 7.58 -4.36 2.40
C GLU A 47 8.69 -3.31 2.41
N ALA A 48 9.16 -2.88 1.23
CA ALA A 48 10.18 -1.84 1.12
C ALA A 48 9.71 -0.49 1.71
N ARG A 49 8.48 -0.04 1.42
CA ARG A 49 7.93 1.19 2.01
C ARG A 49 7.76 1.07 3.52
N MET A 50 7.24 -0.04 4.03
CA MET A 50 7.07 -0.27 5.47
C MET A 50 8.43 -0.28 6.19
N ALA A 51 9.43 -0.96 5.65
CA ALA A 51 10.79 -0.98 6.20
C ALA A 51 11.42 0.43 6.20
N ALA A 52 11.25 1.20 5.11
CA ALA A 52 11.72 2.59 5.04
C ALA A 52 11.04 3.50 6.09
N LEU A 53 9.80 3.19 6.48
CA LEU A 53 9.06 3.85 7.56
C LEU A 53 9.41 3.30 8.96
N GLY A 54 10.43 2.44 9.08
CA GLY A 54 10.92 1.91 10.35
C GLY A 54 10.15 0.70 10.89
N ALA A 55 9.39 0.00 10.04
CA ALA A 55 8.79 -1.27 10.43
C ALA A 55 9.82 -2.39 10.51
N ILE A 56 9.60 -3.31 11.45
CA ILE A 56 10.15 -4.67 11.38
C ILE A 56 9.13 -5.50 10.60
N VAL A 57 9.48 -5.95 9.41
CA VAL A 57 8.58 -6.67 8.51
C VAL A 57 8.94 -8.16 8.49
N GLU A 58 7.93 -9.00 8.69
CA GLU A 58 7.99 -10.44 8.51
C GLU A 58 7.14 -10.81 7.30
N ARG A 59 7.74 -11.43 6.29
CA ARG A 59 7.04 -11.98 5.13
C ARG A 59 6.69 -13.44 5.36
N ARG A 60 5.44 -13.80 5.09
CA ARG A 60 4.92 -15.17 5.18
C ARG A 60 4.50 -15.65 3.81
N GLY A 61 5.22 -16.64 3.30
CA GLY A 61 4.93 -17.25 2.00
C GLY A 61 3.58 -17.96 1.97
N HIS A 62 2.93 -17.94 0.81
CA HIS A 62 1.76 -18.76 0.54
C HIS A 62 1.93 -19.50 -0.80
N GLU A 63 1.53 -20.78 -0.87
CA GLU A 63 1.75 -21.61 -2.06
C GLU A 63 0.94 -21.15 -3.27
N GLN A 64 -0.37 -20.92 -3.07
CA GLN A 64 -1.30 -20.57 -4.15
C GLN A 64 -1.49 -19.05 -4.36
N TYR A 65 -1.58 -18.27 -3.29
CA TYR A 65 -1.88 -16.84 -3.32
C TYR A 65 -0.64 -15.99 -2.98
N GLY A 66 -0.80 -14.67 -3.07
CA GLY A 66 0.26 -13.73 -2.69
C GLY A 66 0.71 -13.88 -1.24
N ASP A 67 1.97 -13.55 -1.00
CA ASP A 67 2.56 -13.55 0.33
C ASP A 67 1.90 -12.52 1.27
N MET A 68 1.86 -12.84 2.57
CA MET A 68 1.36 -11.94 3.61
C MET A 68 2.53 -11.19 4.26
N LEU A 69 2.30 -9.92 4.58
CA LEU A 69 3.24 -9.11 5.36
C LEU A 69 2.70 -8.87 6.76
N LEU A 70 3.55 -9.11 7.76
CA LEU A 70 3.32 -8.74 9.15
C LEU A 70 4.34 -7.69 9.56
N ALA A 71 3.93 -6.43 9.50
CA ALA A 71 4.77 -5.28 9.86
C ALA A 71 4.49 -4.82 11.30
N ARG A 72 5.55 -4.50 12.03
CA ARG A 72 5.47 -4.01 13.41
C ARG A 72 6.29 -2.73 13.57
N TRP A 73 5.66 -1.69 14.10
CA TRP A 73 6.35 -0.48 14.55
C TRP A 73 6.43 -0.48 16.08
N PRO A 74 7.63 -0.51 16.68
CA PRO A 74 7.77 -0.38 18.13
C PRO A 74 7.43 1.06 18.54
N GLY A 75 6.42 1.21 19.40
CA GLY A 75 6.04 2.48 20.01
C GLY A 75 6.32 2.51 21.51
N GLN A 76 6.35 3.71 22.10
CA GLN A 76 6.55 3.90 23.54
C GLN A 76 5.22 4.06 24.32
N GLY A 77 4.09 4.06 23.61
CA GLY A 77 2.76 4.19 24.18
C GLY A 77 2.24 2.89 24.80
N LYS A 78 1.13 2.99 25.55
CA LYS A 78 0.47 1.84 26.18
C LYS A 78 -0.58 1.16 25.28
N GLY A 79 -1.03 1.85 24.24
CA GLY A 79 -2.03 1.34 23.30
C GLY A 79 -1.43 0.36 22.28
N ARG A 80 -2.25 -0.55 21.78
CA ARG A 80 -1.91 -1.43 20.64
C ARG A 80 -2.90 -1.14 19.52
N ILE A 81 -2.38 -0.85 18.33
CA ILE A 81 -3.18 -0.55 17.14
C ILE A 81 -2.91 -1.67 16.13
N LEU A 82 -3.97 -2.18 15.51
CA LEU A 82 -3.90 -3.08 14.38
C LEU A 82 -4.44 -2.35 13.14
N LEU A 83 -3.63 -2.29 12.10
CA LEU A 83 -4.05 -1.90 10.75
C LEU A 83 -4.05 -3.17 9.89
N SER A 84 -5.11 -3.38 9.12
CA SER A 84 -5.26 -4.56 8.26
C SER A 84 -5.76 -4.12 6.88
N GLY A 85 -5.18 -4.70 5.84
CA GLY A 85 -5.53 -4.46 4.45
C GLY A 85 -5.15 -5.65 3.58
N HIS A 86 -5.50 -5.60 2.30
CA HIS A 86 -5.14 -6.61 1.30
C HIS A 86 -4.42 -5.93 0.12
N MET A 87 -3.61 -6.70 -0.61
CA MET A 87 -2.75 -6.19 -1.70
C MET A 87 -3.27 -6.57 -3.09
N ASP A 88 -4.10 -7.61 -3.15
CA ASP A 88 -4.66 -8.13 -4.38
C ASP A 88 -5.90 -7.34 -4.82
N THR A 89 -6.28 -7.53 -6.08
CA THR A 89 -7.53 -7.00 -6.64
C THR A 89 -8.38 -8.10 -7.26
N VAL A 90 -9.60 -7.73 -7.64
CA VAL A 90 -10.51 -8.61 -8.39
C VAL A 90 -10.29 -8.55 -9.90
N TYR A 91 -9.32 -7.76 -10.38
CA TYR A 91 -9.15 -7.51 -11.80
C TYR A 91 -8.24 -8.55 -12.48
N PRO A 92 -8.56 -8.96 -13.72
CA PRO A 92 -7.71 -9.87 -14.49
C PRO A 92 -6.42 -9.18 -14.96
N ILE A 93 -5.44 -9.99 -15.34
CA ILE A 93 -4.19 -9.53 -15.98
C ILE A 93 -4.51 -8.74 -17.26
N GLY A 94 -3.79 -7.64 -17.50
CA GLY A 94 -3.99 -6.69 -18.59
C GLY A 94 -4.90 -5.52 -18.24
N THR A 95 -5.53 -5.52 -17.05
CA THR A 95 -6.42 -4.42 -16.64
C THR A 95 -5.64 -3.13 -16.43
N ALA A 96 -4.47 -3.19 -15.80
CA ALA A 96 -3.63 -2.03 -15.55
C ALA A 96 -3.22 -1.32 -16.85
N GLU A 97 -2.94 -2.07 -17.92
CA GLU A 97 -2.62 -1.52 -19.24
C GLU A 97 -3.85 -0.90 -19.92
N GLN A 98 -5.01 -1.55 -19.83
CA GLN A 98 -6.25 -1.05 -20.44
C GLN A 98 -6.85 0.15 -19.71
N ARG A 99 -6.64 0.21 -18.39
CA ARG A 99 -7.23 1.19 -17.48
C ARG A 99 -6.16 1.75 -16.53
N PRO A 100 -5.11 2.42 -17.05
CA PRO A 100 -4.06 2.97 -16.22
C PRO A 100 -4.63 4.07 -15.31
N MET A 101 -3.92 4.35 -14.21
CA MET A 101 -4.24 5.47 -13.34
C MET A 101 -4.26 6.77 -14.15
N ARG A 102 -5.33 7.54 -13.97
CA ARG A 102 -5.51 8.87 -14.54
C ARG A 102 -6.00 9.81 -13.45
N ARG A 103 -5.50 11.04 -13.47
CA ARG A 103 -6.03 12.14 -12.65
C ARG A 103 -7.14 12.81 -13.46
N ALA A 104 -8.28 13.08 -12.82
CA ALA A 104 -9.29 13.93 -13.44
C ALA A 104 -8.81 15.39 -13.40
N ASP A 105 -9.02 16.10 -14.50
CA ASP A 105 -8.78 17.55 -14.60
C ASP A 105 -9.78 18.35 -13.74
#